data_AF-A0A0F3NPU4-F1
#
_entry.id   AF-A0A0F3NPU4-F1
#
_cell.length_a   1.000
_cell.length_b   1.000
_cell.length_c   1.000
_cell.angle_alpha   90.00
_cell.angle_beta   90.00
_cell.angle_gamma   90.00
#
_symmetry.space_group_name_H-M   'P 1'
#
loop_
_entity.id
_entity.type
_entity.pdbx_description
1 polymer ?
#
loop_
_entity_poly.entity_id
_entity_poly.type
_entity_poly.pdbx_seq_one_letter_code
_entity_poly.pdbx_strand_id
1 'polypeptide(L)'
;MLPILKEDAPILMFWMVHDPSKLQNNQLPLPNNQRYPYKQRLLNWATKEPQRKIKLYYISIGLNTQQIKMLHDLSNPDRGGKSNIEIIDFMKKFAHKYNTLYFYDTRVLFTWKIDISRLIMLMEEGPAIYFDFDILPTQQKIGEITLNNNIGFAMGEHINCKTWLDISILVSTTKNNPTIQAAYKAVSYFIKKYLDKENKSIIYTLSKKLYAQEFIIHELVWTTCMLTSALKCNKLQKYNKEIKILQYSKKSLYKKIINILKTKKNIDNALSIYNTDYSTIIIQEFRVCGNFTITQDLTWLNQILNIKLNIYDINNNNIENNNAEQHTTTNKLSINLPTNSTSSPSPPTYFRTCLSLHVNAQSQILLQ
;
A
#
# COMPACT_ATOMS: atom_id res chain seq x y z
N MET A 1 -18.17 15.90 -15.56
CA MET A 1 -18.42 15.46 -14.17
C MET A 1 -17.26 14.60 -13.73
N LEU A 2 -16.67 14.83 -12.56
CA LEU A 2 -15.58 13.99 -12.05
C LEU A 2 -16.13 12.60 -11.65
N PRO A 3 -15.40 11.50 -11.88
CA PRO A 3 -15.76 10.19 -11.36
C PRO A 3 -15.96 10.19 -9.84
N ILE A 4 -17.03 9.52 -9.39
CA ILE A 4 -17.38 9.40 -7.97
C ILE A 4 -17.43 7.91 -7.60
N LEU A 5 -16.75 7.55 -6.51
CA LEU A 5 -16.99 6.32 -5.79
C LEU A 5 -18.03 6.57 -4.71
N LYS A 6 -19.12 5.82 -4.75
CA LYS A 6 -20.23 5.94 -3.82
C LYS A 6 -19.86 5.55 -2.38
N GLU A 7 -20.62 6.05 -1.43
CA GLU A 7 -20.44 5.80 0.01
C GLU A 7 -20.63 4.32 0.40
N ASP A 8 -21.39 3.55 -0.38
CA ASP A 8 -21.64 2.12 -0.15
C ASP A 8 -20.60 1.20 -0.82
N ALA A 9 -19.67 1.75 -1.61
CA ALA A 9 -18.66 0.95 -2.29
C ALA A 9 -17.81 0.14 -1.29
N PRO A 10 -17.50 -1.13 -1.59
CA PRO A 10 -16.83 -2.01 -0.64
C PRO A 10 -15.38 -1.58 -0.36
N ILE A 11 -14.95 -1.86 0.87
CA ILE A 11 -13.54 -1.83 1.26
C ILE A 11 -12.99 -3.25 1.11
N LEU A 12 -11.87 -3.40 0.42
CA LEU A 12 -11.18 -4.65 0.15
C LEU A 12 -9.92 -4.71 1.00
N MET A 13 -9.70 -5.82 1.67
CA MET A 13 -8.48 -6.12 2.44
C MET A 13 -7.99 -7.52 2.08
N PHE A 14 -6.68 -7.73 2.06
CA PHE A 14 -6.09 -9.01 1.71
C PHE A 14 -5.15 -9.49 2.82
N TRP A 15 -5.28 -10.75 3.20
CA TRP A 15 -4.39 -11.40 4.15
C TRP A 15 -3.88 -12.74 3.64
N MET A 16 -2.58 -12.96 3.78
CA MET A 16 -1.94 -14.25 3.51
C MET A 16 -1.02 -14.56 4.68
N VAL A 17 -1.12 -15.77 5.22
CA VAL A 17 -0.16 -16.25 6.21
C VAL A 17 1.12 -16.64 5.49
N HIS A 18 2.25 -16.07 5.92
CA HIS A 18 3.56 -16.36 5.31
C HIS A 18 3.95 -17.84 5.44
N ASP A 19 3.75 -18.40 6.62
CA ASP A 19 4.08 -19.79 6.93
C ASP A 19 2.97 -20.43 7.77
N PRO A 20 1.97 -21.06 7.12
CA PRO A 20 0.84 -21.71 7.81
C PRO A 20 1.27 -22.80 8.80
N SER A 21 2.43 -23.43 8.60
CA SER A 21 2.91 -24.52 9.47
C SER A 21 3.25 -24.05 10.88
N LYS A 22 3.48 -22.75 11.07
CA LYS A 22 3.77 -22.13 12.37
C LYS A 22 2.51 -21.80 13.18
N LEU A 23 1.31 -21.95 12.59
CA LEU A 23 0.07 -21.68 13.30
C LEU A 23 -0.34 -22.88 14.15
N GLN A 24 -0.78 -22.60 15.38
CA GLN A 24 -1.46 -23.63 16.17
C GLN A 24 -2.81 -23.97 15.54
N ASN A 25 -3.29 -25.19 15.78
CA ASN A 25 -4.52 -25.68 15.14
C ASN A 25 -5.76 -24.83 15.45
N ASN A 26 -5.82 -24.25 16.65
CA ASN A 26 -6.90 -23.41 17.17
C ASN A 26 -6.57 -21.91 17.15
N GLN A 27 -5.55 -21.49 16.40
CA GLN A 27 -5.16 -20.10 16.26
C GLN A 27 -5.88 -19.44 15.09
N LEU A 28 -6.47 -18.26 15.30
CA LEU A 28 -7.01 -17.45 14.21
C LEU A 28 -5.86 -17.10 13.24
N PRO A 29 -5.95 -17.45 11.94
CA PRO A 29 -4.90 -17.15 10.96
C PRO A 29 -4.96 -15.68 10.50
N LEU A 30 -5.14 -14.75 11.45
CA LEU A 30 -5.12 -13.30 11.29
C LEU A 30 -4.54 -12.70 12.59
N PRO A 31 -3.40 -11.98 12.53
CA PRO A 31 -2.74 -11.44 13.73
C PRO A 31 -3.65 -10.53 14.55
N ASN A 32 -3.52 -10.64 15.87
CA ASN A 32 -4.19 -9.76 16.82
C ASN A 32 -3.32 -9.53 18.07
N ASN A 33 -2.12 -9.04 17.87
CA ASN A 33 -1.20 -8.69 18.95
C ASN A 33 -0.83 -7.20 18.89
N GLN A 34 -0.08 -6.72 19.89
CA GLN A 34 0.30 -5.31 19.99
C GLN A 34 1.04 -4.78 18.74
N ARG A 35 1.84 -5.63 18.10
CA ARG A 35 2.62 -5.26 16.91
C ARG A 35 1.78 -5.28 15.63
N TYR A 36 0.87 -6.24 15.51
CA TYR A 36 0.02 -6.45 14.34
C TYR A 36 -1.43 -6.70 14.77
N PRO A 37 -2.19 -5.63 15.13
CA PRO A 37 -3.57 -5.74 15.60
C PRO A 37 -4.57 -5.85 14.43
N TYR A 38 -4.28 -6.71 13.45
CA TYR A 38 -5.00 -6.74 12.16
C TYR A 38 -6.46 -7.20 12.30
N LYS A 39 -6.74 -8.18 13.17
CA LYS A 39 -8.13 -8.53 13.54
C LYS A 39 -8.88 -7.31 14.09
N GLN A 40 -8.30 -6.62 15.07
CA GLN A 40 -8.94 -5.45 15.65
C GLN A 40 -9.16 -4.33 14.61
N ARG A 41 -8.19 -4.10 13.72
CA ARG A 41 -8.32 -3.09 12.66
C ARG A 41 -9.44 -3.42 11.67
N LEU A 42 -9.60 -4.69 11.28
CA LEU A 42 -10.74 -5.14 10.47
C LEU A 42 -12.08 -4.83 11.15
N LEU A 43 -12.22 -5.19 12.44
CA LEU A 43 -13.43 -4.95 13.22
C LEU A 43 -13.71 -3.46 13.42
N ASN A 44 -12.67 -2.65 13.58
CA ASN A 44 -12.80 -1.20 13.70
C ASN A 44 -13.28 -0.58 12.38
N TRP A 45 -12.73 -0.99 11.24
CA TRP A 45 -13.21 -0.56 9.92
C TRP A 45 -14.68 -0.91 9.71
N ALA A 46 -15.07 -2.15 10.02
CA ALA A 46 -16.45 -2.60 9.93
C ALA A 46 -17.41 -1.80 10.85
N THR A 47 -16.94 -1.39 12.02
CA THR A 47 -17.72 -0.55 12.95
C THR A 47 -17.83 0.90 12.49
N LYS A 48 -16.75 1.45 11.91
CA LYS A 48 -16.70 2.85 11.44
C LYS A 48 -17.45 3.07 10.13
N GLU A 49 -17.49 2.07 9.26
CA GLU A 49 -18.15 2.10 7.96
C GLU A 49 -19.30 1.07 7.89
N PRO A 50 -20.34 1.17 8.75
CA PRO A 50 -21.42 0.18 8.81
C PRO A 50 -22.21 0.09 7.49
N GLN A 51 -22.22 1.15 6.69
CA GLN A 51 -22.89 1.20 5.40
C GLN A 51 -22.10 0.53 4.26
N ARG A 52 -20.81 0.24 4.47
CA ARG A 52 -19.96 -0.46 3.48
C ARG A 52 -19.85 -1.93 3.81
N LYS A 53 -19.73 -2.76 2.78
CA LYS A 53 -19.19 -4.12 2.94
C LYS A 53 -17.67 -4.07 3.08
N ILE A 54 -17.15 -4.76 4.09
CA ILE A 54 -15.72 -4.96 4.32
C ILE A 54 -15.36 -6.37 3.86
N LYS A 55 -14.72 -6.50 2.71
CA LYS A 55 -14.36 -7.78 2.12
C LYS A 55 -12.94 -8.16 2.50
N LEU A 56 -12.80 -9.14 3.39
CA LEU A 56 -11.51 -9.75 3.71
C LEU A 56 -11.27 -10.96 2.81
N TYR A 57 -10.30 -10.82 1.92
CA TYR A 57 -9.77 -11.91 1.12
C TYR A 57 -8.65 -12.61 1.87
N TYR A 58 -8.67 -13.94 1.87
CA TYR A 58 -7.60 -14.75 2.46
C TYR A 58 -7.15 -15.88 1.54
N ILE A 59 -5.94 -16.40 1.78
CA ILE A 59 -5.40 -17.58 1.09
C ILE A 59 -5.57 -18.80 2.00
N SER A 60 -6.33 -19.80 1.53
CA SER A 60 -6.61 -21.03 2.28
C SER A 60 -5.49 -22.08 2.23
N ILE A 61 -4.47 -21.89 1.39
CA ILE A 61 -3.38 -22.84 1.23
C ILE A 61 -2.68 -23.07 2.58
N GLY A 62 -2.66 -24.33 3.04
CA GLY A 62 -2.01 -24.74 4.29
C GLY A 62 -2.81 -24.45 5.56
N LEU A 63 -4.01 -23.86 5.46
CA LEU A 63 -4.89 -23.65 6.62
C LEU A 63 -5.79 -24.87 6.85
N ASN A 64 -6.02 -25.21 8.12
CA ASN A 64 -6.94 -26.28 8.48
C ASN A 64 -8.41 -25.79 8.56
N THR A 65 -9.37 -26.73 8.65
CA THR A 65 -10.81 -26.43 8.70
C THR A 65 -11.20 -25.55 9.89
N GLN A 66 -10.58 -25.75 11.06
CA GLN A 66 -10.87 -24.94 12.25
C GLN A 66 -10.41 -23.50 12.07
N GLN A 67 -9.21 -23.27 11.52
CA GLN A 67 -8.67 -21.95 11.20
C GLN A 67 -9.55 -21.22 10.17
N ILE A 68 -10.02 -21.94 9.14
CA ILE A 68 -10.97 -21.40 8.16
C ILE A 68 -12.29 -21.01 8.84
N LYS A 69 -12.83 -21.87 9.72
CA LYS A 69 -14.04 -21.55 10.49
C LYS A 69 -13.86 -20.29 11.35
N MET A 70 -12.73 -20.16 12.02
CA MET A 70 -12.41 -18.97 12.83
C MET A 70 -12.33 -17.68 11.99
N LEU A 71 -11.84 -17.75 10.75
CA LEU A 71 -11.92 -16.61 9.83
C LEU A 71 -13.37 -16.25 9.52
N HIS A 72 -14.22 -17.25 9.20
CA HIS A 72 -15.63 -17.02 8.92
C HIS A 72 -16.40 -16.46 10.12
N ASP A 73 -16.00 -16.78 11.36
CA ASP A 73 -16.58 -16.22 12.58
C ASP A 73 -16.41 -14.68 12.68
N LEU A 74 -15.44 -14.08 11.97
CA LEU A 74 -15.30 -12.62 11.87
C LEU A 74 -16.50 -11.93 11.19
N SER A 75 -17.33 -12.67 10.44
CA SER A 75 -18.57 -12.17 9.85
C SER A 75 -19.82 -12.37 10.73
N ASN A 76 -19.68 -13.03 11.89
CA ASN A 76 -20.78 -13.39 12.77
C ASN A 76 -20.77 -12.54 14.07
N PRO A 77 -21.76 -11.65 14.28
CA PRO A 77 -21.87 -10.86 15.52
C PRO A 77 -21.90 -11.69 16.81
N ASP A 78 -22.56 -12.85 16.81
CA ASP A 78 -22.68 -13.73 17.99
C ASP A 78 -21.34 -14.38 18.39
N ARG A 79 -20.34 -14.29 17.50
CA ARG A 79 -18.97 -14.79 17.73
C ARG A 79 -17.94 -13.64 17.79
N GLY A 80 -18.41 -12.41 18.00
CA GLY A 80 -17.56 -11.22 18.10
C GLY A 80 -17.12 -10.63 16.76
N GLY A 81 -17.72 -11.07 15.65
CA GLY A 81 -17.55 -10.51 14.31
C GLY A 81 -18.46 -9.32 14.02
N LYS A 82 -18.57 -8.94 12.75
CA LYS A 82 -19.48 -7.88 12.26
C LYS A 82 -20.21 -8.32 11.00
N SER A 83 -21.50 -8.02 10.90
CA SER A 83 -22.39 -8.46 9.82
C SER A 83 -22.10 -7.84 8.45
N ASN A 84 -21.36 -6.73 8.41
CA ASN A 84 -20.89 -6.11 7.18
C ASN A 84 -19.51 -6.62 6.72
N ILE A 85 -18.88 -7.55 7.45
CA ILE A 85 -17.67 -8.24 7.01
C ILE A 85 -18.05 -9.44 6.12
N GLU A 86 -17.40 -9.55 4.96
CA GLU A 86 -17.49 -10.68 4.05
C GLU A 86 -16.11 -11.39 4.02
N ILE A 87 -16.08 -12.69 4.30
CA ILE A 87 -14.86 -13.50 4.33
C ILE A 87 -14.77 -14.34 3.07
N ILE A 88 -13.72 -14.15 2.27
CA ILE A 88 -13.62 -14.68 0.92
C ILE A 88 -12.31 -15.44 0.74
N ASP A 89 -12.40 -16.73 0.39
CA ASP A 89 -11.24 -17.51 -0.05
C ASP A 89 -10.83 -17.07 -1.47
N PHE A 90 -9.69 -16.40 -1.56
CA PHE A 90 -9.16 -15.87 -2.82
C PHE A 90 -8.92 -16.99 -3.83
N MET A 91 -8.37 -18.13 -3.39
CA MET A 91 -8.04 -19.24 -4.30
C MET A 91 -9.30 -19.84 -4.89
N LYS A 92 -10.32 -20.10 -4.06
CA LYS A 92 -11.61 -20.60 -4.55
C LYS A 92 -12.27 -19.62 -5.54
N LYS A 93 -12.19 -18.32 -5.26
CA LYS A 93 -12.85 -17.31 -6.08
C LYS A 93 -12.13 -17.05 -7.41
N PHE A 94 -10.80 -17.14 -7.47
CA PHE A 94 -10.05 -16.60 -8.61
C PHE A 94 -9.14 -17.59 -9.35
N ALA A 95 -8.86 -18.78 -8.81
CA ALA A 95 -7.95 -19.74 -9.46
C ALA A 95 -8.40 -20.22 -10.84
N HIS A 96 -9.70 -20.18 -11.14
CA HIS A 96 -10.23 -20.56 -12.45
C HIS A 96 -10.00 -19.49 -13.55
N LYS A 97 -9.73 -18.24 -13.16
CA LYS A 97 -9.64 -17.09 -14.06
C LYS A 97 -8.23 -16.52 -14.19
N TYR A 98 -7.44 -16.64 -13.13
CA TYR A 98 -6.10 -16.06 -13.03
C TYR A 98 -5.06 -17.14 -12.76
N ASN A 99 -3.83 -16.95 -13.24
CA ASN A 99 -2.75 -17.87 -12.91
C ASN A 99 -2.36 -17.67 -11.44
N THR A 100 -2.87 -18.53 -10.55
CA THR A 100 -2.57 -18.50 -9.10
C THR A 100 -1.44 -19.44 -8.70
N LEU A 101 -0.77 -20.10 -9.65
CA LEU A 101 0.32 -21.04 -9.35
C LEU A 101 1.50 -20.35 -8.65
N TYR A 102 1.66 -19.04 -8.83
CA TYR A 102 2.68 -18.26 -8.14
C TYR A 102 2.55 -18.30 -6.60
N PHE A 103 1.38 -18.63 -6.04
CA PHE A 103 1.24 -18.76 -4.58
C PHE A 103 2.02 -19.94 -4.02
N TYR A 104 2.11 -21.04 -4.76
CA TYR A 104 2.81 -22.26 -4.36
C TYR A 104 4.32 -22.19 -4.63
N ASP A 105 4.77 -21.27 -5.46
CA ASP A 105 6.18 -21.16 -5.83
C ASP A 105 6.96 -20.34 -4.79
N THR A 106 7.97 -20.95 -4.17
CA THR A 106 8.83 -20.31 -3.16
C THR A 106 9.81 -19.30 -3.77
N ARG A 107 10.01 -19.34 -5.09
CA ARG A 107 10.87 -18.38 -5.80
C ARG A 107 10.17 -17.03 -5.97
N VAL A 108 8.84 -17.02 -6.02
CA VAL A 108 8.06 -15.77 -6.11
C VAL A 108 8.02 -15.11 -4.73
N LEU A 109 8.44 -13.85 -4.67
CA LEU A 109 8.48 -13.09 -3.43
C LEU A 109 7.10 -12.96 -2.79
N PHE A 110 7.06 -13.07 -1.46
CA PHE A 110 5.84 -12.99 -0.69
C PHE A 110 5.08 -11.68 -0.90
N THR A 111 5.79 -10.55 -0.96
CA THR A 111 5.21 -9.23 -1.25
C THR A 111 4.54 -9.18 -2.62
N TRP A 112 5.15 -9.80 -3.65
CA TRP A 112 4.52 -9.88 -4.98
C TRP A 112 3.23 -10.67 -4.98
N LYS A 113 3.15 -11.74 -4.17
CA LYS A 113 1.91 -12.53 -4.02
C LYS A 113 0.78 -11.66 -3.47
N ILE A 114 1.06 -10.83 -2.48
CA ILE A 114 0.10 -9.87 -1.91
C ILE A 114 -0.29 -8.83 -2.98
N ASP A 115 0.71 -8.18 -3.58
CA ASP A 115 0.46 -7.03 -4.44
C ASP A 115 -0.29 -7.37 -5.72
N ILE A 116 0.03 -8.50 -6.37
CA ILE A 116 -0.71 -8.91 -7.57
C ILE A 116 -2.16 -9.29 -7.24
N SER A 117 -2.41 -9.84 -6.05
CA SER A 117 -3.74 -10.21 -5.56
C SER A 117 -4.61 -8.98 -5.36
N ARG A 118 -4.01 -7.88 -4.87
CA ARG A 118 -4.65 -6.56 -4.78
C ARG A 118 -5.19 -6.08 -6.13
N LEU A 119 -4.42 -6.26 -7.20
CA LEU A 119 -4.83 -5.88 -8.55
C LEU A 119 -5.99 -6.76 -9.05
N ILE A 120 -5.92 -8.06 -8.80
CA ILE A 120 -6.98 -9.02 -9.15
C ILE A 120 -8.30 -8.63 -8.45
N MET A 121 -8.25 -8.41 -7.14
CA MET A 121 -9.41 -8.01 -6.35
C MET A 121 -10.05 -6.73 -6.90
N LEU A 122 -9.27 -5.70 -7.19
CA LEU A 122 -9.80 -4.45 -7.72
C LEU A 122 -10.34 -4.54 -9.16
N MET A 123 -9.77 -5.41 -10.00
CA MET A 123 -10.34 -5.67 -11.33
C MET A 123 -11.71 -6.32 -11.24
N GLU A 124 -11.92 -7.23 -10.28
CA GLU A 124 -13.13 -8.03 -10.17
C GLU A 124 -14.23 -7.40 -9.32
N GLU A 125 -13.87 -6.70 -8.24
CA GLU A 125 -14.80 -6.11 -7.28
C GLU A 125 -15.05 -4.61 -7.52
N GLY A 126 -14.26 -3.95 -8.37
CA GLY A 126 -14.48 -2.54 -8.69
C GLY A 126 -15.92 -2.28 -9.15
N PRO A 127 -16.56 -1.15 -8.80
CA PRO A 127 -16.06 -0.02 -7.99
C PRO A 127 -15.76 -0.37 -6.53
N ALA A 128 -14.56 -0.05 -6.04
CA ALA A 128 -14.11 -0.42 -4.69
C ALA A 128 -12.89 0.39 -4.21
N ILE A 129 -12.58 0.28 -2.92
CA ILE A 129 -11.36 0.81 -2.27
C ILE A 129 -10.58 -0.38 -1.72
N TYR A 130 -9.29 -0.46 -2.00
CA TYR A 130 -8.39 -1.37 -1.31
C TYR A 130 -7.66 -0.63 -0.17
N PHE A 131 -7.55 -1.26 0.99
CA PHE A 131 -6.69 -0.83 2.10
C PHE A 131 -5.76 -1.94 2.56
N ASP A 132 -4.50 -1.59 2.81
CA ASP A 132 -3.63 -2.40 3.65
C ASP A 132 -4.06 -2.35 5.13
N PHE A 133 -3.65 -3.35 5.89
CA PHE A 133 -4.03 -3.47 7.30
C PHE A 133 -3.36 -2.43 8.20
N ASP A 134 -2.34 -1.72 7.74
CA ASP A 134 -1.72 -0.59 8.44
C ASP A 134 -2.45 0.74 8.24
N ILE A 135 -3.44 0.78 7.36
CA ILE A 135 -4.35 1.91 7.20
C ILE A 135 -5.39 1.89 8.33
N LEU A 136 -5.34 2.91 9.19
CA LEU A 136 -6.24 3.05 10.32
C LEU A 136 -7.59 3.64 9.90
N PRO A 137 -8.70 3.20 10.52
CA PRO A 137 -9.98 3.86 10.41
C PRO A 137 -9.89 5.33 10.79
N THR A 138 -10.61 6.16 10.04
CA THR A 138 -10.65 7.59 10.22
C THR A 138 -11.59 7.98 11.38
N GLN A 139 -11.44 9.19 11.93
CA GLN A 139 -12.36 9.68 12.96
C GLN A 139 -13.77 9.91 12.40
N GLN A 140 -13.83 10.43 11.17
CA GLN A 140 -15.06 10.63 10.38
C GLN A 140 -15.28 9.46 9.42
N LYS A 141 -16.49 9.28 8.90
CA LYS A 141 -16.73 8.33 7.80
C LYS A 141 -16.01 8.78 6.53
N ILE A 142 -15.67 7.82 5.66
CA ILE A 142 -15.07 8.10 4.35
C ILE A 142 -16.03 8.92 3.46
N GLY A 143 -17.34 8.60 3.47
CA GLY A 143 -18.30 9.25 2.58
C GLY A 143 -18.04 8.97 1.09
N GLU A 144 -18.50 9.83 0.20
CA GLU A 144 -18.18 9.72 -1.23
C GLU A 144 -16.73 10.12 -1.53
N ILE A 145 -16.12 9.43 -2.49
CA ILE A 145 -14.77 9.76 -2.96
C ILE A 145 -14.86 10.30 -4.38
N THR A 146 -14.40 11.53 -4.57
CA THR A 146 -14.21 12.12 -5.89
C THR A 146 -12.80 11.82 -6.39
N LEU A 147 -12.70 11.42 -7.66
CA LEU A 147 -11.41 11.16 -8.30
C LEU A 147 -11.30 11.97 -9.59
N ASN A 148 -10.09 12.42 -9.91
CA ASN A 148 -9.82 13.10 -11.19
C ASN A 148 -9.77 12.13 -12.38
N ASN A 149 -9.55 10.85 -12.09
CA ASN A 149 -9.58 9.75 -13.03
C ASN A 149 -10.36 8.57 -12.42
N ASN A 150 -10.76 7.58 -13.21
CA ASN A 150 -11.45 6.39 -12.68
C ASN A 150 -10.59 5.51 -11.74
N ILE A 151 -9.39 5.96 -11.38
CA ILE A 151 -8.45 5.35 -10.45
C ILE A 151 -7.77 6.44 -9.63
N GLY A 152 -7.53 6.17 -8.36
CA GLY A 152 -6.70 7.02 -7.51
C GLY A 152 -5.89 6.21 -6.51
N PHE A 153 -4.77 6.79 -6.09
CA PHE A 153 -3.82 6.19 -5.16
C PHE A 153 -3.78 7.02 -3.88
N ALA A 154 -3.35 6.45 -2.75
CA ALA A 154 -2.93 7.26 -1.62
C ALA A 154 -1.67 8.06 -2.00
N MET A 155 -1.54 9.24 -1.38
CA MET A 155 -0.36 10.09 -1.52
C MET A 155 0.30 10.16 -0.16
N GLY A 156 1.50 9.60 -0.05
CA GLY A 156 2.29 9.56 1.19
C GLY A 156 3.40 10.60 1.17
N GLU A 157 3.65 11.23 2.32
CA GLU A 157 4.92 11.91 2.58
C GLU A 157 5.85 10.94 3.29
N HIS A 158 6.97 10.59 2.65
CA HIS A 158 7.99 9.77 3.32
C HIS A 158 8.82 10.65 4.27
N ILE A 159 9.07 10.14 5.48
CA ILE A 159 10.00 10.73 6.45
C ILE A 159 11.36 10.84 5.72
N ASN A 160 11.81 12.06 5.41
CA ASN A 160 13.06 12.38 4.69
C ASN A 160 13.03 12.54 3.15
N CYS A 161 11.89 12.86 2.51
CA CYS A 161 11.78 13.73 1.32
C CYS A 161 10.72 13.24 0.32
N LYS A 162 9.96 14.22 -0.21
CA LYS A 162 9.05 14.18 -1.37
C LYS A 162 7.77 13.33 -1.18
N THR A 163 6.66 13.88 -1.64
CA THR A 163 5.36 13.22 -1.75
C THR A 163 5.40 12.16 -2.83
N TRP A 164 5.19 10.90 -2.48
CA TRP A 164 5.20 9.76 -3.40
C TRP A 164 3.82 9.08 -3.47
N LEU A 165 3.55 8.35 -4.55
CA LEU A 165 2.33 7.55 -4.61
C LEU A 165 2.50 6.32 -3.72
N ASP A 166 1.55 6.10 -2.83
CA ASP A 166 1.43 4.89 -2.03
C ASP A 166 0.30 4.02 -2.59
N ILE A 167 0.56 2.72 -2.73
CA ILE A 167 -0.43 1.74 -3.21
C ILE A 167 -1.10 0.98 -2.06
N SER A 168 -0.75 1.28 -0.80
CA SER A 168 -1.49 0.80 0.38
C SER A 168 -2.95 1.24 0.38
N ILE A 169 -3.27 2.24 -0.45
CA ILE A 169 -4.64 2.59 -0.81
C ILE A 169 -4.76 2.67 -2.32
N LEU A 170 -5.71 1.93 -2.87
CA LEU A 170 -6.01 1.98 -4.29
C LEU A 170 -7.52 2.00 -4.50
N VAL A 171 -8.00 3.06 -5.14
CA VAL A 171 -9.41 3.31 -5.38
C VAL A 171 -9.70 3.13 -6.87
N SER A 172 -10.78 2.42 -7.20
CA SER A 172 -11.29 2.32 -8.57
C SER A 172 -12.78 2.61 -8.61
N THR A 173 -13.21 3.52 -9.48
CA THR A 173 -14.64 3.82 -9.69
C THR A 173 -15.32 2.85 -10.67
N THR A 174 -14.56 1.93 -11.26
CA THR A 174 -15.07 1.01 -12.30
C THR A 174 -14.51 -0.38 -12.13
N LYS A 175 -15.31 -1.41 -12.44
CA LYS A 175 -14.83 -2.77 -12.67
C LYS A 175 -13.85 -2.79 -13.86
N ASN A 176 -12.89 -3.72 -13.86
CA ASN A 176 -11.93 -3.91 -14.97
C ASN A 176 -11.22 -2.62 -15.39
N ASN A 177 -10.85 -1.77 -14.44
CA ASN A 177 -10.18 -0.50 -14.74
C ASN A 177 -8.95 -0.73 -15.65
N PRO A 178 -8.84 -0.05 -16.81
CA PRO A 178 -7.77 -0.31 -17.78
C PRO A 178 -6.36 -0.07 -17.23
N THR A 179 -6.21 0.84 -16.26
CA THR A 179 -4.94 1.11 -15.59
C THR A 179 -4.52 -0.09 -14.74
N ILE A 180 -5.43 -0.60 -13.91
CA ILE A 180 -5.20 -1.78 -13.06
C ILE A 180 -4.95 -3.01 -13.93
N GLN A 181 -5.73 -3.17 -15.00
CA GLN A 181 -5.54 -4.28 -15.94
C GLN A 181 -4.18 -4.23 -16.64
N ALA A 182 -3.69 -3.03 -17.00
CA ALA A 182 -2.37 -2.88 -17.60
C ALA A 182 -1.25 -3.20 -16.62
N ALA A 183 -1.36 -2.75 -15.36
CA ALA A 183 -0.44 -3.11 -14.29
C ALA A 183 -0.43 -4.65 -14.08
N TYR A 184 -1.60 -5.27 -13.91
CA TYR A 184 -1.73 -6.72 -13.74
C TYR A 184 -1.08 -7.50 -14.89
N LYS A 185 -1.34 -7.11 -16.15
CA LYS A 185 -0.76 -7.76 -17.34
C LYS A 185 0.77 -7.62 -17.39
N ALA A 186 1.31 -6.46 -16.98
CA ALA A 186 2.75 -6.25 -16.93
C ALA A 186 3.41 -7.12 -15.84
N VAL A 187 2.87 -7.11 -14.62
CA VAL A 187 3.37 -7.93 -13.50
C VAL A 187 3.30 -9.42 -13.86
N SER A 188 2.16 -9.87 -14.39
CA SER A 188 1.95 -11.27 -14.79
C SER A 188 2.94 -11.74 -15.85
N TYR A 189 3.34 -10.85 -16.78
CA TYR A 189 4.38 -11.16 -17.77
C TYR A 189 5.71 -11.48 -17.08
N PHE A 190 6.14 -10.68 -16.11
CA PHE A 190 7.39 -10.91 -15.39
C PHE A 190 7.32 -12.13 -14.49
N ILE A 191 6.22 -12.35 -13.77
CA ILE A 191 6.02 -13.57 -12.97
C ILE A 191 6.07 -14.82 -13.88
N LYS A 192 5.37 -14.82 -15.02
CA LYS A 192 5.42 -15.96 -15.95
C LYS A 192 6.84 -16.20 -16.46
N LYS A 193 7.54 -15.14 -16.88
CA LYS A 193 8.94 -15.25 -17.33
C LYS A 193 9.89 -15.75 -16.25
N TYR A 194 9.63 -15.39 -15.00
CA TYR A 194 10.37 -15.85 -13.85
C TYR A 194 10.10 -17.34 -13.53
N LEU A 195 8.87 -17.81 -13.78
CA LEU A 195 8.45 -19.18 -13.54
C LEU A 195 8.84 -20.16 -14.65
N ASP A 196 8.92 -19.73 -15.92
CA ASP A 196 9.28 -20.58 -17.08
C ASP A 196 10.71 -21.15 -16.94
N LYS A 197 10.80 -22.48 -16.76
CA LYS A 197 11.97 -23.24 -16.27
C LYS A 197 13.08 -23.53 -17.29
N GLU A 198 12.97 -23.18 -18.57
CA GLU A 198 13.96 -23.59 -19.58
C GLU A 198 15.23 -22.74 -19.64
N ASN A 199 15.40 -21.75 -18.75
CA ASN A 199 16.50 -20.82 -18.88
C ASN A 199 17.11 -20.43 -17.53
N LYS A 200 17.60 -21.43 -16.78
CA LYS A 200 18.32 -21.22 -15.49
C LYS A 200 19.44 -20.17 -15.59
N SER A 201 20.15 -20.09 -16.74
CA SER A 201 21.21 -19.10 -16.96
C SER A 201 20.65 -17.67 -17.20
N ILE A 202 19.54 -17.54 -17.92
CA ILE A 202 18.85 -16.25 -18.10
C ILE A 202 18.09 -15.83 -16.85
N ILE A 203 17.57 -16.76 -16.05
CA ILE A 203 16.96 -16.46 -14.74
C ILE A 203 18.02 -15.99 -13.76
N TYR A 204 19.20 -16.61 -13.73
CA TYR A 204 20.34 -16.08 -12.96
C TYR A 204 20.84 -14.73 -13.50
N THR A 205 20.68 -14.46 -14.80
CA THR A 205 21.09 -13.19 -15.44
C THR A 205 20.03 -12.08 -15.34
N LEU A 206 18.74 -12.43 -15.38
CA LEU A 206 17.59 -11.54 -15.14
C LEU A 206 17.44 -11.29 -13.66
N SER A 207 17.62 -12.33 -12.83
CA SER A 207 17.77 -12.16 -11.39
C SER A 207 19.03 -11.34 -11.13
N LYS A 208 20.25 -11.64 -11.60
CA LYS A 208 21.40 -10.70 -11.44
C LYS A 208 21.16 -9.31 -12.00
N LYS A 209 20.49 -9.14 -13.15
CA LYS A 209 20.16 -7.82 -13.72
C LYS A 209 19.07 -7.09 -12.95
N LEU A 210 18.13 -7.78 -12.33
CA LEU A 210 17.07 -7.23 -11.46
C LEU A 210 17.55 -7.12 -9.99
N TYR A 211 18.48 -7.96 -9.54
CA TYR A 211 19.15 -7.96 -8.23
C TYR A 211 20.23 -6.89 -8.19
N ALA A 212 20.91 -6.59 -9.30
CA ALA A 212 21.68 -5.36 -9.46
C ALA A 212 20.79 -4.10 -9.48
N GLN A 213 19.47 -4.29 -9.45
CA GLN A 213 18.44 -3.26 -9.35
C GLN A 213 17.53 -3.56 -8.15
N GLU A 214 18.13 -3.85 -6.98
CA GLU A 214 17.51 -4.25 -5.70
C GLU A 214 16.10 -3.66 -5.44
N PHE A 215 15.85 -2.43 -5.91
CA PHE A 215 14.59 -1.71 -5.87
C PHE A 215 13.39 -2.40 -6.59
N ILE A 216 13.53 -2.88 -7.84
CA ILE A 216 12.38 -3.39 -8.64
C ILE A 216 11.93 -4.76 -8.14
N ILE A 217 12.84 -5.51 -7.52
CA ILE A 217 12.54 -6.82 -6.96
C ILE A 217 11.53 -6.68 -5.82
N HIS A 218 11.57 -5.64 -5.01
CA HIS A 218 10.60 -5.48 -3.91
C HIS A 218 9.32 -4.75 -4.34
N GLU A 219 9.41 -3.91 -5.38
CA GLU A 219 8.35 -2.95 -5.71
C GLU A 219 7.79 -3.10 -7.13
N LEU A 220 7.80 -4.30 -7.71
CA LEU A 220 7.35 -4.52 -9.10
C LEU A 220 5.94 -3.99 -9.36
N VAL A 221 4.99 -4.34 -8.49
CA VAL A 221 3.59 -3.89 -8.66
C VAL A 221 3.48 -2.40 -8.46
N TRP A 222 4.10 -1.86 -7.41
CA TRP A 222 4.18 -0.43 -7.14
C TRP A 222 4.72 0.34 -8.35
N THR A 223 5.87 -0.08 -8.88
CA THR A 223 6.50 0.51 -10.05
C THR A 223 5.57 0.43 -11.27
N THR A 224 4.87 -0.68 -11.49
CA THR A 224 3.91 -0.76 -12.61
C THR A 224 2.77 0.23 -12.46
N CYS A 225 2.23 0.42 -11.24
CA CYS A 225 1.21 1.42 -10.96
C CYS A 225 1.75 2.84 -11.22
N MET A 226 2.93 3.17 -10.70
CA MET A 226 3.61 4.46 -10.96
C MET A 226 3.76 4.75 -12.45
N LEU A 227 4.23 3.76 -13.21
CA LEU A 227 4.43 3.89 -14.65
C LEU A 227 3.11 4.03 -15.41
N THR A 228 2.04 3.36 -14.97
CA THR A 228 0.73 3.56 -15.60
C THR A 228 0.23 5.01 -15.44
N SER A 229 0.37 5.59 -14.25
CA SER A 229 -0.04 6.98 -13.98
C SER A 229 0.76 7.97 -14.82
N ALA A 230 2.08 7.77 -14.88
CA ALA A 230 2.98 8.56 -15.72
C ALA A 230 2.60 8.49 -17.22
N LEU A 231 2.37 7.28 -17.73
CA LEU A 231 2.04 7.05 -19.13
C LEU A 231 0.62 7.48 -19.50
N LYS A 232 -0.29 7.69 -18.55
CA LYS A 232 -1.63 8.24 -18.81
C LYS A 232 -1.72 9.75 -18.61
N CYS A 233 -0.77 10.36 -17.91
CA CYS A 233 -0.76 11.80 -17.70
C CYS A 233 -0.19 12.53 -18.93
N ASN A 234 -1.08 13.04 -19.79
CA ASN A 234 -0.69 13.77 -21.00
C ASN A 234 0.11 15.05 -20.69
N LYS A 235 -0.12 15.67 -19.53
CA LYS A 235 0.60 16.88 -19.09
C LYS A 235 2.10 16.64 -18.91
N LEU A 236 2.54 15.39 -18.73
CA LEU A 236 3.96 15.05 -18.59
C LEU A 236 4.75 14.99 -19.91
N GLN A 237 4.07 14.98 -21.07
CA GLN A 237 4.76 14.85 -22.37
C GLN A 237 5.82 15.91 -22.62
N LYS A 238 5.63 17.12 -22.07
CA LYS A 238 6.56 18.24 -22.21
C LYS A 238 7.77 18.15 -21.29
N TYR A 239 7.74 17.28 -20.28
CA TYR A 239 8.76 17.19 -19.24
C TYR A 239 9.63 15.93 -19.33
N ASN A 240 9.17 14.90 -20.04
CA ASN A 240 9.92 13.66 -20.19
C ASN A 240 9.80 13.09 -21.62
N LYS A 241 10.91 13.13 -22.37
CA LYS A 241 10.98 12.68 -23.77
C LYS A 241 10.64 11.20 -23.92
N GLU A 242 11.06 10.35 -22.98
CA GLU A 242 10.76 8.90 -23.02
C GLU A 242 9.27 8.66 -22.81
N ILE A 243 8.65 9.31 -21.82
CA ILE A 243 7.20 9.25 -21.61
C ILE A 243 6.45 9.75 -22.85
N LYS A 244 6.89 10.85 -23.46
CA LYS A 244 6.33 11.35 -24.72
C LYS A 244 6.38 10.29 -25.83
N ILE A 245 7.57 9.75 -26.12
CA ILE A 245 7.76 8.72 -27.16
C ILE A 245 6.86 7.50 -26.89
N LEU A 246 6.85 7.01 -25.65
CA LEU A 246 6.05 5.86 -25.28
C LEU A 246 4.55 6.15 -25.41
N GLN A 247 4.08 7.33 -25.00
CA GLN A 247 2.67 7.73 -25.15
C GLN A 247 2.23 7.75 -26.63
N TYR A 248 3.04 8.30 -27.54
CA TYR A 248 2.75 8.30 -28.99
C TYR A 248 2.87 6.92 -29.66
N SER A 249 3.55 5.96 -29.04
CA SER A 249 3.65 4.62 -29.62
C SER A 249 2.29 3.90 -29.68
N LYS A 250 2.04 3.18 -30.79
CA LYS A 250 0.84 2.33 -31.00
C LYS A 250 0.78 1.08 -30.10
N LYS A 251 1.76 0.87 -29.22
CA LYS A 251 1.80 -0.29 -28.31
C LYS A 251 0.70 -0.15 -27.25
N SER A 252 0.18 -1.27 -26.74
CA SER A 252 -0.71 -1.26 -25.58
C SER A 252 0.03 -0.79 -24.32
N LEU A 253 -0.70 -0.21 -23.34
CA LEU A 253 -0.12 0.33 -22.11
C LEU A 253 0.79 -0.68 -21.38
N TYR A 254 0.33 -1.93 -21.20
CA TYR A 254 1.13 -2.95 -20.54
C TYR A 254 2.42 -3.31 -21.30
N LYS A 255 2.42 -3.27 -22.65
CA LYS A 255 3.62 -3.49 -23.47
C LYS A 255 4.62 -2.33 -23.33
N LYS A 256 4.14 -1.10 -23.18
CA LYS A 256 4.99 0.07 -22.88
C LYS A 256 5.66 -0.11 -21.52
N ILE A 257 4.91 -0.51 -20.49
CA ILE A 257 5.42 -0.76 -19.14
C ILE A 257 6.47 -1.87 -19.14
N ILE A 258 6.18 -3.01 -19.79
CA ILE A 258 7.16 -4.10 -19.94
C ILE A 258 8.46 -3.59 -20.59
N ASN A 259 8.37 -2.70 -21.57
CA ASN A 259 9.55 -2.15 -22.22
C ASN A 259 10.39 -1.26 -21.30
N ILE A 260 9.74 -0.44 -20.47
CA ILE A 260 10.42 0.37 -19.45
C ILE A 260 11.12 -0.55 -18.46
N LEU A 261 10.41 -1.57 -17.95
CA LEU A 261 10.90 -2.47 -16.91
C LEU A 261 12.06 -3.40 -17.33
N LYS A 262 12.54 -3.33 -18.58
CA LYS A 262 13.65 -4.16 -19.06
C LYS A 262 15.02 -3.73 -18.52
N THR A 263 15.21 -2.47 -18.15
CA THR A 263 16.52 -1.93 -17.73
C THR A 263 16.38 -0.91 -16.61
N LYS A 264 17.37 -0.88 -15.69
CA LYS A 264 17.45 0.13 -14.61
C LYS A 264 17.32 1.55 -15.15
N LYS A 265 18.13 1.85 -16.17
CA LYS A 265 18.17 3.17 -16.81
C LYS A 265 16.80 3.64 -17.30
N ASN A 266 16.03 2.74 -17.92
CA ASN A 266 14.70 3.10 -18.41
C ASN A 266 13.74 3.39 -17.25
N ILE A 267 13.86 2.62 -16.17
CA ILE A 267 13.04 2.76 -14.96
C ILE A 267 13.38 4.07 -14.26
N ASP A 268 14.65 4.32 -13.99
CA ASP A 268 15.15 5.56 -13.37
C ASP A 268 14.71 6.78 -14.20
N ASN A 269 14.86 6.73 -15.52
CA ASN A 269 14.43 7.80 -16.42
C ASN A 269 12.92 8.03 -16.36
N ALA A 270 12.13 6.96 -16.34
CA ALA A 270 10.68 7.06 -16.31
C ALA A 270 10.16 7.52 -14.95
N LEU A 271 10.79 7.09 -13.85
CA LEU A 271 10.41 7.46 -12.49
C LEU A 271 11.00 8.80 -12.04
N SER A 272 12.01 9.34 -12.74
CA SER A 272 12.58 10.66 -12.44
C SER A 272 11.55 11.79 -12.32
N ILE A 273 10.43 11.68 -13.03
CA ILE A 273 9.29 12.61 -12.94
C ILE A 273 8.72 12.75 -11.52
N TYR A 274 8.81 11.72 -10.68
CA TYR A 274 8.35 11.73 -9.30
C TYR A 274 9.35 12.37 -8.34
N ASN A 275 10.60 12.54 -8.79
CA ASN A 275 11.68 13.16 -8.03
C ASN A 275 11.86 14.65 -8.37
N THR A 276 10.91 15.27 -9.05
CA THR A 276 10.97 16.67 -9.53
C THR A 276 9.67 17.39 -9.19
N ASP A 277 9.60 18.69 -9.45
CA ASP A 277 8.38 19.51 -9.26
C ASP A 277 7.16 18.98 -10.05
N TYR A 278 7.40 18.11 -11.04
CA TYR A 278 6.35 17.47 -11.85
C TYR A 278 5.56 16.39 -11.09
N SER A 279 6.03 15.92 -9.93
CA SER A 279 5.29 14.97 -9.09
C SER A 279 3.92 15.53 -8.72
N THR A 280 3.82 16.84 -8.49
CA THR A 280 2.58 17.57 -8.18
C THR A 280 1.52 17.43 -9.29
N ILE A 281 1.93 17.34 -10.56
CA ILE A 281 1.03 17.13 -11.70
C ILE A 281 0.40 15.74 -11.63
N ILE A 282 1.19 14.72 -11.32
CA ILE A 282 0.72 13.34 -11.22
C ILE A 282 -0.19 13.20 -10.00
N ILE A 283 0.23 13.78 -8.87
CA ILE A 283 -0.56 13.82 -7.64
C ILE A 283 -1.92 14.46 -7.95
N GLN A 284 -1.96 15.61 -8.63
CA GLN A 284 -3.22 16.24 -9.01
C GLN A 284 -4.10 15.34 -9.89
N GLU A 285 -3.54 14.62 -10.86
CA GLU A 285 -4.32 13.78 -11.77
C GLU A 285 -4.84 12.48 -11.14
N PHE A 286 -4.11 11.93 -10.16
CA PHE A 286 -4.40 10.62 -9.58
C PHE A 286 -4.74 10.66 -8.08
N ARG A 287 -4.95 11.86 -7.53
CA ARG A 287 -5.41 12.05 -6.16
C ARG A 287 -6.79 11.45 -5.93
N VAL A 288 -6.94 10.97 -4.70
CA VAL A 288 -8.20 10.60 -4.07
C VAL A 288 -8.65 11.80 -3.23
N CYS A 289 -9.84 12.33 -3.48
CA CYS A 289 -10.43 13.41 -2.69
C CYS A 289 -11.70 12.94 -1.98
N GLY A 290 -11.79 13.18 -0.69
CA GLY A 290 -13.00 12.96 0.10
C GLY A 290 -12.91 13.72 1.42
N ASN A 291 -13.96 13.65 2.23
CA ASN A 291 -14.01 14.36 3.51
C ASN A 291 -13.47 13.50 4.66
N PHE A 292 -12.24 12.98 4.53
CA PHE A 292 -11.62 12.12 5.52
C PHE A 292 -10.08 12.19 5.46
N THR A 293 -9.44 11.95 6.61
CA THR A 293 -7.98 11.87 6.73
C THR A 293 -7.56 10.47 7.09
N ILE A 294 -6.69 9.87 6.28
CA ILE A 294 -6.18 8.53 6.54
C ILE A 294 -4.84 8.59 7.27
N THR A 295 -4.68 7.69 8.24
CA THR A 295 -3.44 7.50 9.01
C THR A 295 -2.87 6.11 8.71
N GLN A 296 -1.57 6.04 8.45
CA GLN A 296 -0.86 4.77 8.35
C GLN A 296 -0.11 4.51 9.67
N ASP A 297 -0.30 3.32 10.24
CA ASP A 297 0.36 2.89 11.45
C ASP A 297 1.71 2.23 11.13
N LEU A 298 2.77 3.01 11.30
CA LEU A 298 4.17 2.61 11.14
C LEU A 298 4.87 2.32 12.46
N THR A 299 4.14 2.18 13.58
CA THR A 299 4.75 1.92 14.91
C THR A 299 5.61 0.66 14.95
N TRP A 300 5.34 -0.30 14.07
CA TRP A 300 6.16 -1.50 13.89
C TRP A 300 7.57 -1.22 13.33
N LEU A 301 7.76 -0.12 12.57
CA LEU A 301 9.09 0.30 12.09
C LEU A 301 9.96 0.81 13.23
N ASN A 302 9.37 1.53 14.20
CA ASN A 302 10.10 2.04 15.36
C ASN A 302 10.73 0.93 16.19
N GLN A 303 10.08 -0.24 16.29
CA GLN A 303 10.67 -1.40 16.96
C GLN A 303 11.86 -1.98 16.19
N ILE A 304 11.81 -2.00 14.85
CA ILE A 304 12.94 -2.46 14.02
C ILE A 304 14.10 -1.47 14.08
N LEU A 305 13.80 -0.16 14.06
CA LEU A 305 14.80 0.89 14.22
C LEU A 305 15.43 0.85 15.62
N ASN A 306 14.64 0.63 16.67
CA ASN A 306 15.16 0.45 18.02
C ASN A 306 15.97 -0.85 18.17
N ILE A 307 15.61 -1.93 17.48
CA ILE A 307 16.42 -3.16 17.45
C ILE A 307 17.74 -2.91 16.71
N LYS A 308 17.72 -2.19 15.58
CA LYS A 308 18.95 -1.82 14.86
C LYS A 308 19.83 -0.88 15.70
N LEU A 309 19.25 0.12 16.36
CA LEU A 309 19.96 1.04 17.25
C LEU A 309 20.54 0.30 18.45
N ASN A 310 19.79 -0.59 19.10
CA ASN A 310 20.29 -1.43 20.19
C ASN A 310 21.38 -2.41 19.73
N ILE A 311 21.33 -2.92 18.49
CA ILE A 311 22.43 -3.74 17.93
C ILE A 311 23.67 -2.89 17.66
N TYR A 312 23.51 -1.64 17.23
CA TYR A 312 24.63 -0.70 17.10
C TYR A 312 25.20 -0.29 18.46
N ASP A 313 24.37 -0.07 19.47
CA ASP A 313 24.83 0.25 20.84
C ASP A 313 25.47 -0.95 21.55
N ILE A 314 24.99 -2.18 21.33
CA ILE A 314 25.66 -3.39 21.86
C ILE A 314 27.02 -3.63 21.18
N ASN A 315 27.15 -3.26 19.90
CA ASN A 315 28.43 -3.36 19.18
C ASN A 315 29.39 -2.20 19.49
N ASN A 316 28.89 -1.05 19.94
CA ASN A 316 29.71 0.09 20.35
C ASN A 316 30.05 0.08 21.86
N ASN A 317 29.21 -0.52 22.71
CA ASN A 317 29.46 -0.58 24.17
C ASN A 317 30.46 -1.67 24.60
N ASN A 318 31.08 -2.38 23.64
CA ASN A 318 32.26 -3.21 23.90
C ASN A 318 33.59 -2.48 23.61
N ILE A 319 33.54 -1.18 23.32
CA ILE A 319 34.72 -0.32 23.23
C ILE A 319 34.46 0.90 24.13
N GLU A 320 35.32 1.03 25.14
CA GLU A 320 35.43 2.13 26.13
C GLU A 320 34.60 2.04 27.42
N ASN A 321 35.19 1.31 28.38
CA ASN A 321 35.34 1.82 29.73
C ASN A 321 35.90 3.26 29.70
N ASN A 322 35.19 4.22 30.31
CA ASN A 322 35.64 5.00 31.48
C ASN A 322 34.74 6.22 31.75
N ASN A 323 34.31 6.34 33.01
CA ASN A 323 34.02 7.53 33.81
C ASN A 323 33.54 8.83 33.11
N ALA A 324 32.32 9.29 33.45
CA ALA A 324 32.11 10.45 34.35
C ALA A 324 30.67 11.01 34.28
N GLU A 325 30.09 11.10 35.48
CA GLU A 325 29.20 12.14 36.03
C GLU A 325 27.89 12.56 35.33
N GLN A 326 26.85 12.44 36.16
CA GLN A 326 25.49 12.92 35.99
C GLN A 326 25.41 14.45 35.90
N HIS A 327 24.62 14.99 34.96
CA HIS A 327 23.88 16.23 35.18
C HIS A 327 22.53 16.21 34.46
N THR A 328 21.48 16.34 35.27
CA THR A 328 20.09 16.55 34.88
C THR A 328 19.87 18.00 34.44
N THR A 329 19.20 18.21 33.31
CA THR A 329 18.55 19.50 33.01
C THR A 329 17.26 19.29 32.22
N THR A 330 16.16 19.68 32.86
CA THR A 330 14.78 19.67 32.37
C THR A 330 14.55 20.87 31.45
N ASN A 331 14.25 20.65 30.16
CA ASN A 331 13.78 21.71 29.27
C ASN A 331 12.27 21.62 29.06
N LYS A 332 11.53 22.53 29.70
CA LYS A 332 10.16 22.92 29.32
C LYS A 332 10.26 23.90 28.15
N LEU A 333 9.59 23.61 27.03
CA LEU A 333 9.38 24.56 25.95
C LEU A 333 7.90 24.97 25.91
N SER A 334 7.63 26.15 26.47
CA SER A 334 6.40 26.93 26.32
C SER A 334 6.53 27.84 25.08
N ILE A 335 5.56 27.79 24.17
CA ILE A 335 5.49 28.72 23.04
C ILE A 335 4.35 29.72 23.28
N ASN A 336 4.73 31.00 23.36
CA ASN A 336 3.85 32.16 23.46
C ASN A 336 3.09 32.39 22.13
N LEU A 337 1.79 32.64 22.23
CA LEU A 337 0.96 33.17 21.14
C LEU A 337 1.01 34.70 21.15
N PRO A 338 1.10 35.38 19.98
CA PRO A 338 0.87 36.83 19.92
C PRO A 338 -0.64 37.14 19.90
N THR A 339 -1.01 38.15 20.67
CA THR A 339 -2.37 38.71 20.75
C THR A 339 -2.62 39.81 19.71
N ASN A 340 -3.81 39.72 19.10
CA ASN A 340 -4.70 40.72 18.50
C ASN A 340 -4.16 41.83 17.57
N SER A 341 -4.70 41.88 16.34
CA SER A 341 -5.42 43.07 15.86
C SER A 341 -6.54 42.70 14.89
N THR A 342 -7.63 43.45 15.03
CA THR A 342 -8.93 43.35 14.36
C THR A 342 -8.88 43.88 12.92
N SER A 343 -9.18 43.03 11.95
CA SER A 343 -9.89 43.43 10.72
C SER A 343 -10.49 42.17 10.10
N SER A 344 -11.76 42.25 9.71
CA SER A 344 -12.52 41.16 9.11
C SER A 344 -12.06 40.85 7.69
N PRO A 345 -11.85 39.57 7.33
CA PRO A 345 -11.98 39.15 5.95
C PRO A 345 -12.81 37.87 5.80
N SER A 346 -13.86 37.99 4.97
CA SER A 346 -14.40 36.98 4.03
C SER A 346 -14.77 35.56 4.52
N PRO A 347 -15.85 34.97 3.97
CA PRO A 347 -16.27 33.62 4.34
C PRO A 347 -15.15 32.61 4.07
N PRO A 348 -14.93 31.62 4.95
CA PRO A 348 -13.86 30.66 4.77
C PRO A 348 -14.13 29.85 3.50
N THR A 349 -13.25 30.00 2.53
CA THR A 349 -13.10 29.06 1.42
C THR A 349 -12.83 27.69 2.04
N TYR A 350 -13.80 26.79 1.97
CA TYR A 350 -13.63 25.39 2.37
C TYR A 350 -12.53 24.76 1.52
N PHE A 351 -11.30 24.71 2.04
CA PHE A 351 -10.25 23.90 1.46
C PHE A 351 -10.63 22.43 1.64
N ARG A 352 -11.04 21.77 0.55
CA ARG A 352 -11.13 20.31 0.47
C ARG A 352 -9.75 19.74 0.74
N THR A 353 -9.55 19.13 1.90
CA THR A 353 -8.32 18.46 2.28
C THR A 353 -8.02 17.34 1.27
N CYS A 354 -6.83 17.40 0.68
CA CYS A 354 -6.23 16.22 0.03
C CYS A 354 -6.00 15.15 1.11
N LEU A 355 -6.06 13.89 0.71
CA LEU A 355 -5.71 12.76 1.56
C LEU A 355 -4.23 12.89 1.96
N SER A 356 -3.97 13.58 3.06
CA SER A 356 -2.64 13.73 3.65
C SER A 356 -2.44 12.55 4.58
N LEU A 357 -1.62 11.58 4.15
CA LEU A 357 -1.11 10.54 5.04
C LEU A 357 -0.34 11.22 6.17
N HIS A 358 -0.94 11.28 7.36
CA HIS A 358 -0.24 11.69 8.57
C HIS A 358 0.42 10.46 9.17
N VAL A 359 1.75 10.48 9.26
CA VAL A 359 2.52 9.44 9.94
C VAL A 359 2.54 9.77 11.43
N ASN A 360 1.85 8.98 12.25
CA ASN A 360 1.97 9.07 13.70
C ASN A 360 3.12 8.17 14.17
N ALA A 361 4.30 8.76 14.36
CA ALA A 361 5.36 8.17 15.16
C ALA A 361 5.34 8.83 16.55
N GLN A 362 4.44 8.42 17.44
CA GLN A 362 4.53 8.84 18.84
C GLN A 362 5.51 7.94 19.59
N SER A 363 6.71 8.46 19.87
CA SER A 363 7.60 7.93 20.89
C SER A 363 7.15 8.46 22.25
N GLN A 364 6.60 7.59 23.10
CA GLN A 364 6.68 7.79 24.54
C GLN A 364 7.75 6.84 25.06
N ILE A 365 8.94 7.38 25.29
CA ILE A 365 9.94 6.74 26.16
C ILE A 365 9.41 6.93 27.58
N LEU A 366 8.83 5.88 28.14
CA LEU A 366 8.67 5.75 29.58
C LEU A 366 9.76 4.78 30.04
N LEU A 367 10.87 5.35 30.48
CA LEU A 367 11.83 4.66 31.33
C LEU A 367 11.15 4.41 32.68
N GLN A 368 10.86 3.15 32.98
CA GLN A 368 10.91 2.60 34.33
C GLN A 368 11.53 1.22 34.26
#